data_AF-A0A401G048-F1
#
_entry.id   AF-A0A401G048-F1
#
_cell.length_a   1.000
_cell.length_b   1.000
_cell.length_c   1.000
_cell.angle_alpha   90.00
_cell.angle_beta   90.00
_cell.angle_gamma   90.00
#
_symmetry.space_group_name_H-M   'P 1'
#
loop_
_entity.id
_entity.type
_entity.pdbx_description
1 polymer ?
#
loop_
_entity_poly.entity_id
_entity_poly.type
_entity_poly.pdbx_seq_one_letter_code
_entity_poly.pdbx_strand_id
1 'polypeptide(L)'
;MKNIIVFWASLIIGLCTVPGVHAELYLWTDENGVKHYSNEPPPPEVQSFEKTKEDEFDPDADHMRILKDRAWRRQEKARIAEEKKQREAEAKAKSEAAERLAEERRKKEEEKARLAEEAEAEKKSHWTEENRRKSKKSVYVRPAK
;
A
#
# COMPACT_ATOMS: atom_id res chain seq x y z
N MET A 1 -2.94 43.69 -51.08
CA MET A 1 -1.80 43.51 -50.14
C MET A 1 -1.75 44.58 -49.03
N LYS A 2 -1.94 45.87 -49.35
CA LYS A 2 -1.96 46.97 -48.36
C LYS A 2 -3.00 46.80 -47.24
N ASN A 3 -4.19 46.25 -47.56
CA ASN A 3 -5.29 46.08 -46.61
C ASN A 3 -5.08 44.90 -45.64
N ILE A 4 -4.32 43.89 -46.05
CA ILE A 4 -3.98 42.73 -45.20
C ILE A 4 -3.01 43.18 -44.11
N ILE A 5 -2.00 44.00 -44.46
CA ILE A 5 -1.04 44.55 -43.50
C ILE A 5 -1.75 45.44 -42.45
N VAL A 6 -2.73 46.24 -42.87
CA VAL A 6 -3.54 47.07 -41.95
C VAL A 6 -4.40 46.21 -41.03
N PHE A 7 -4.97 45.11 -41.53
CA PHE A 7 -5.73 44.16 -40.71
C PHE A 7 -4.86 43.45 -39.67
N TRP A 8 -3.66 43.00 -40.05
CA TRP A 8 -2.71 42.38 -39.12
C TRP A 8 -2.15 43.39 -38.10
N ALA A 9 -1.88 44.63 -38.52
CA ALA A 9 -1.46 45.68 -37.60
C ALA A 9 -2.56 46.04 -36.58
N SER A 10 -3.82 46.09 -37.02
CA SER A 10 -4.97 46.33 -36.14
C SER A 10 -5.17 45.19 -35.13
N LEU A 11 -5.00 43.93 -35.56
CA LEU A 11 -5.13 42.76 -34.69
C LEU A 11 -4.03 42.70 -33.62
N ILE A 12 -2.80 43.09 -33.96
CA ILE A 12 -1.67 43.12 -33.02
C ILE A 12 -1.84 44.25 -31.99
N ILE A 13 -2.33 45.42 -32.41
CA ILE A 13 -2.59 46.55 -31.50
C ILE A 13 -3.72 46.22 -30.52
N GLY A 14 -4.78 45.54 -30.97
CA GLY A 14 -5.88 45.11 -30.09
C GLY A 14 -5.50 44.03 -29.07
N LEU A 15 -4.48 43.21 -29.37
CA LEU A 15 -4.03 42.14 -28.46
C LEU A 15 -3.10 42.64 -27.35
N CYS A 16 -2.44 43.79 -27.54
CA CYS A 16 -1.54 44.40 -26.56
C CYS A 16 -2.23 45.32 -25.53
N THR A 17 -3.53 45.57 -25.67
CA THR A 17 -4.28 46.47 -24.77
C THR A 17 -5.19 45.72 -23.80
N VAL A 18 -4.80 44.52 -23.35
CA VAL A 18 -5.44 43.92 -22.18
C VAL A 18 -4.81 44.58 -20.95
N PRO A 19 -5.54 45.43 -20.20
CA PRO A 19 -5.02 45.93 -18.92
C PRO A 19 -4.69 44.72 -18.05
N GLY A 20 -3.46 44.66 -17.55
CA GLY A 20 -3.03 43.63 -16.62
C GLY A 20 -4.04 43.55 -15.49
N VAL A 21 -4.66 42.38 -15.35
CA VAL A 21 -5.66 42.12 -14.31
C VAL A 21 -4.88 42.03 -13.00
N HIS A 22 -4.60 43.17 -12.37
CA HIS A 22 -4.12 43.21 -11.01
C HIS A 22 -5.28 42.78 -10.11
N ALA A 23 -5.26 41.52 -9.67
CA ALA A 23 -6.27 40.97 -8.77
C ALA A 23 -6.00 41.51 -7.36
N GLU A 24 -6.60 42.65 -7.05
CA GLU A 24 -6.56 43.21 -5.71
C GLU A 24 -7.72 42.62 -4.91
N LEU A 25 -7.43 41.92 -3.82
CA LEU A 25 -8.46 41.34 -2.96
C LEU A 25 -8.88 42.37 -1.91
N TYR A 26 -10.11 42.83 -2.03
CA TYR A 26 -10.75 43.76 -1.09
C TYR A 26 -11.57 42.98 -0.07
N LEU A 27 -11.35 43.29 1.20
CA LEU A 27 -12.13 42.78 2.31
C LEU A 27 -12.81 43.95 3.02
N TRP A 28 -14.14 43.89 3.14
CA TRP A 28 -14.89 44.92 3.86
C TRP A 28 -16.08 44.34 4.61
N THR A 29 -16.65 45.13 5.52
CA THR A 29 -17.84 44.77 6.29
C THR A 29 -18.96 45.73 5.90
N ASP A 30 -20.16 45.21 5.59
CA ASP A 30 -21.33 46.02 5.27
C ASP A 30 -22.04 46.56 6.53
N GLU A 31 -23.08 47.37 6.33
CA GLU A 31 -23.87 47.98 7.42
C GLU A 31 -24.55 46.96 8.34
N ASN A 32 -24.77 45.73 7.85
CA ASN A 32 -25.38 44.64 8.61
C ASN A 32 -24.32 43.78 9.34
N GLY A 33 -23.04 44.13 9.23
CA GLY A 33 -21.93 43.40 9.85
C GLY A 33 -21.44 42.19 9.05
N VAL A 34 -21.82 42.03 7.79
CA VAL A 34 -21.42 40.90 6.94
C VAL A 34 -20.09 41.21 6.25
N LYS A 35 -19.15 40.25 6.29
CA LYS A 35 -17.86 40.35 5.62
C LYS A 35 -17.95 39.94 4.15
N HIS A 36 -17.46 40.80 3.26
CA HIS A 36 -17.43 40.59 1.82
C HIS A 36 -15.98 40.50 1.32
N TYR A 37 -15.74 39.54 0.42
CA TYR A 37 -14.47 39.36 -0.29
C TYR A 37 -14.73 39.59 -1.77
N SER A 38 -14.07 40.57 -2.38
CA SER A 38 -14.24 40.87 -3.81
C SER A 38 -12.93 41.27 -4.47
N ASN A 39 -12.86 41.06 -5.78
CA ASN A 39 -11.79 41.56 -6.63
C ASN A 39 -12.11 42.98 -7.17
N GLU A 40 -13.26 43.54 -6.80
CA GLU A 40 -13.70 44.89 -7.12
C GLU A 40 -13.68 45.77 -5.86
N PRO A 41 -13.41 47.08 -5.98
CA PRO A 41 -13.39 47.98 -4.83
C PRO A 41 -14.76 48.05 -4.14
N PRO A 42 -14.79 48.26 -2.82
CA PRO A 42 -16.04 48.35 -2.06
C PRO A 42 -16.88 49.57 -2.48
N PRO A 43 -18.21 49.53 -2.28
CA PRO A 43 -19.08 50.69 -2.47
C PRO A 43 -18.63 51.90 -1.62
N PRO A 44 -18.89 53.14 -2.06
CA PRO A 44 -18.40 54.36 -1.41
C PRO A 44 -18.94 54.58 0.02
N GLU A 45 -20.00 53.87 0.40
CA GLU A 45 -20.61 53.91 1.74
C GLU A 45 -19.77 53.17 2.80
N VAL A 46 -18.78 52.37 2.37
CA VAL A 46 -17.94 51.58 3.27
C VAL A 46 -16.71 52.37 3.70
N GLN A 47 -16.68 52.80 4.97
CA GLN A 47 -15.61 53.64 5.53
C GLN A 47 -14.29 52.90 5.82
N SER A 48 -14.31 51.58 5.95
CA SER A 48 -13.11 50.78 6.26
C SER A 48 -13.05 49.52 5.41
N PHE A 49 -11.98 49.40 4.61
CA PHE A 49 -11.66 48.19 3.86
C PHE A 49 -10.18 47.85 4.01
N GLU A 50 -9.88 46.56 3.93
CA GLU A 50 -8.52 46.04 3.90
C GLU A 50 -8.18 45.64 2.46
N LYS A 51 -7.01 46.08 1.98
CA LYS A 51 -6.50 45.77 0.65
C LYS A 51 -5.33 44.81 0.79
N THR A 52 -5.54 43.56 0.42
CA THR A 52 -4.46 42.57 0.37
C THR A 52 -3.87 42.56 -1.03
N LYS A 53 -2.56 42.77 -1.12
CA LYS A 53 -1.82 42.54 -2.37
C LYS A 53 -1.45 41.07 -2.43
N GLU A 54 -1.69 40.45 -3.58
CA GLU A 54 -1.11 39.14 -3.87
C GLU A 54 0.42 39.29 -3.93
N ASP A 55 1.15 38.40 -3.25
CA ASP A 55 2.61 38.39 -3.32
C ASP A 55 3.06 38.17 -4.77
N GLU A 56 4.12 38.85 -5.19
CA GLU A 56 4.68 38.65 -6.53
C GLU A 56 5.16 37.21 -6.68
N PHE A 57 4.84 36.61 -7.82
CA PHE A 57 5.28 35.25 -8.12
C PHE A 57 6.81 35.19 -8.20
N ASP A 58 7.43 34.44 -7.30
CA ASP A 58 8.87 34.17 -7.29
C ASP A 58 9.18 32.84 -8.04
N PRO A 59 9.71 32.92 -9.28
CA PRO A 59 10.03 31.73 -10.07
C PRO A 59 11.14 30.87 -9.47
N ASP A 60 12.07 31.47 -8.72
CA ASP A 60 13.17 30.73 -8.09
C ASP A 60 12.67 29.94 -6.88
N ALA A 61 11.78 30.54 -6.07
CA ALA A 61 11.11 29.85 -4.97
C ALA A 61 10.27 28.67 -5.47
N ASP A 62 9.52 28.84 -6.57
CA ASP A 62 8.73 27.75 -7.15
C ASP A 62 9.61 26.63 -7.72
N HIS A 63 10.69 26.98 -8.41
CA HIS A 63 11.65 26.00 -8.91
C HIS A 63 12.28 25.18 -7.77
N MET A 64 12.69 25.82 -6.67
CA MET A 64 13.23 25.15 -5.49
C MET A 64 12.20 24.23 -4.82
N ARG A 65 10.93 24.65 -4.74
CA ARG A 65 9.83 23.81 -4.27
C ARG A 65 9.67 22.56 -5.13
N ILE A 66 9.70 22.69 -6.46
CA ILE A 66 9.59 21.57 -7.40
C ILE A 66 10.75 20.58 -7.24
N LEU A 67 11.99 21.08 -7.10
CA LEU A 67 13.16 20.23 -6.90
C LEU A 67 13.08 19.45 -5.58
N LYS A 68 12.67 20.11 -4.49
CA LYS A 68 12.49 19.48 -3.18
C LYS A 68 11.40 18.41 -3.23
N ASP A 69 10.26 18.71 -3.84
CA ASP A 69 9.17 17.75 -4.01
C ASP A 69 9.59 16.54 -4.85
N ARG A 70 10.34 16.76 -5.93
CA ARG A 70 10.89 15.68 -6.76
C ARG A 70 11.86 14.80 -5.96
N ALA A 71 12.73 15.39 -5.16
CA ALA A 71 13.66 14.65 -4.30
C ALA A 71 12.90 13.82 -3.26
N TRP A 72 11.92 14.44 -2.58
CA TRP A 72 11.05 13.78 -1.63
C TRP A 72 10.31 12.59 -2.24
N ARG A 73 9.66 12.77 -3.39
CA ARG A 73 8.95 11.69 -4.10
C ARG A 73 9.87 10.53 -4.51
N ARG A 74 11.13 10.81 -4.86
CA ARG A 74 12.10 9.74 -5.16
C ARG A 74 12.47 8.95 -3.91
N GLN A 75 12.74 9.63 -2.80
CA GLN A 75 13.06 8.99 -1.52
C GLN A 75 11.88 8.15 -1.03
N GLU A 76 10.66 8.69 -1.11
CA GLU A 76 9.45 7.99 -0.70
C GLU A 76 9.22 6.71 -1.53
N LYS A 77 9.36 6.80 -2.86
CA LYS A 77 9.27 5.62 -3.73
C LYS A 77 10.33 4.57 -3.41
N ALA A 78 11.57 4.98 -3.14
CA ALA A 78 12.65 4.07 -2.76
C ALA A 78 12.34 3.37 -1.43
N ARG A 79 11.84 4.11 -0.44
CA ARG A 79 11.42 3.57 0.85
C ARG A 79 10.30 2.53 0.70
N ILE A 80 9.26 2.87 -0.04
CA ILE A 80 8.13 1.97 -0.31
C ILE A 80 8.60 0.70 -1.04
N ALA A 81 9.49 0.84 -2.03
CA ALA A 81 10.02 -0.30 -2.78
C ALA A 81 10.85 -1.24 -1.88
N GLU A 82 11.68 -0.69 -1.01
CA GLU A 82 12.48 -1.46 -0.06
C GLU A 82 11.59 -2.17 0.97
N GLU A 83 10.61 -1.48 1.53
CA GLU A 83 9.64 -2.08 2.46
C GLU A 83 8.86 -3.22 1.80
N LYS A 84 8.41 -3.02 0.55
CA LYS A 84 7.72 -4.06 -0.21
C LYS A 84 8.62 -5.28 -0.42
N LYS A 85 9.87 -5.07 -0.81
CA LYS A 85 10.86 -6.14 -1.00
C LYS A 85 11.11 -6.91 0.29
N GLN A 86 11.21 -6.21 1.43
CA GLN A 86 11.39 -6.84 2.74
C GLN A 86 10.17 -7.68 3.13
N ARG A 87 8.95 -7.15 2.96
CA ARG A 87 7.71 -7.90 3.23
C ARG A 87 7.59 -9.14 2.34
N GLU A 88 7.94 -9.04 1.06
CA GLU A 88 7.94 -10.19 0.15
C GLU A 88 8.97 -11.24 0.56
N ALA A 89 10.19 -10.83 0.93
CA ALA A 89 11.23 -11.72 1.41
C ALA A 89 10.84 -12.42 2.72
N GLU A 90 10.25 -11.69 3.67
CA GLU A 90 9.76 -12.23 4.94
C GLU A 90 8.60 -13.20 4.71
N ALA A 91 7.63 -12.84 3.87
CA ALA A 91 6.51 -13.71 3.52
C ALA A 91 7.01 -15.02 2.86
N LYS A 92 7.98 -14.92 1.95
CA LYS A 92 8.60 -16.09 1.33
C LYS A 92 9.34 -16.95 2.36
N ALA A 93 10.18 -16.35 3.20
CA ALA A 93 10.90 -17.07 4.25
C ALA A 93 9.96 -17.77 5.24
N LYS A 94 8.85 -17.11 5.59
CA LYS A 94 7.81 -17.68 6.45
C LYS A 94 7.08 -18.84 5.77
N SER A 95 6.75 -18.71 4.48
CA SER A 95 6.15 -19.78 3.69
C SER A 95 7.06 -20.99 3.60
N GLU A 96 8.34 -20.79 3.25
CA GLU A 96 9.34 -21.87 3.18
C GLU A 96 9.54 -22.53 4.55
N ALA A 97 9.58 -21.75 5.63
CA ALA A 97 9.70 -22.29 6.98
C ALA A 97 8.47 -23.12 7.38
N ALA A 98 7.27 -22.66 7.04
CA ALA A 98 6.02 -23.38 7.28
C ALA A 98 5.96 -24.69 6.48
N GLU A 99 6.39 -24.67 5.22
CA GLU A 99 6.46 -25.86 4.37
C GLU A 99 7.45 -26.89 4.91
N ARG A 100 8.67 -26.45 5.30
CA ARG A 100 9.65 -27.34 5.95
C ARG A 100 9.09 -27.97 7.22
N LEU A 101 8.41 -27.18 8.05
CA LEU A 101 7.81 -27.70 9.28
C LEU A 101 6.71 -28.71 8.97
N ALA A 102 5.85 -28.44 7.98
CA ALA A 102 4.80 -29.36 7.55
C ALA A 102 5.37 -30.68 7.01
N GLU A 103 6.43 -30.61 6.21
CA GLU A 103 7.14 -31.76 5.68
C GLU A 103 7.77 -32.61 6.80
N GLU A 104 8.43 -31.97 7.78
CA GLU A 104 8.97 -32.67 8.95
C GLU A 104 7.87 -33.35 9.77
N ARG A 105 6.71 -32.70 9.94
CA ARG A 105 5.57 -33.32 10.62
C ARG A 105 5.07 -34.54 9.87
N ARG A 106 4.90 -34.43 8.54
CA ARG A 106 4.45 -35.54 7.71
C ARG A 106 5.41 -36.73 7.82
N LYS A 107 6.71 -36.50 7.72
CA LYS A 107 7.72 -37.56 7.90
C LYS A 107 7.65 -38.22 9.27
N LYS A 108 7.50 -37.43 10.34
CA LYS A 108 7.35 -37.97 11.70
C LYS A 108 6.06 -38.78 11.87
N GLU A 109 4.99 -38.36 11.23
CA GLU A 109 3.71 -39.09 11.24
C GLU A 109 3.80 -40.40 10.46
N GLU A 110 4.41 -40.39 9.27
CA GLU A 110 4.69 -41.58 8.46
C GLU A 110 5.58 -42.57 9.21
N GLU A 111 6.66 -42.10 9.84
CA GLU A 111 7.54 -42.94 10.64
C GLU A 111 6.81 -43.55 11.84
N LYS A 112 6.02 -42.75 12.56
CA LYS A 112 5.18 -43.25 13.66
C LYS A 112 4.17 -44.28 13.19
N ALA A 113 3.54 -44.06 12.04
CA ALA A 113 2.59 -45.01 11.46
C ALA A 113 3.27 -46.33 11.10
N ARG A 114 4.46 -46.28 10.49
CA ARG A 114 5.27 -47.46 10.17
C ARG A 114 5.66 -48.25 11.42
N LEU A 115 6.14 -47.56 12.46
CA LEU A 115 6.51 -48.21 13.73
C LEU A 115 5.30 -48.82 14.44
N ALA A 116 4.13 -48.17 14.36
CA ALA A 116 2.90 -48.71 14.92
C ALA A 116 2.44 -49.97 14.18
N GLU A 117 2.54 -49.99 12.84
CA GLU A 117 2.23 -51.17 12.03
C GLU A 117 3.15 -52.34 12.36
N GLU A 118 4.46 -52.10 12.47
CA GLU A 118 5.45 -53.10 12.84
C GLU A 118 5.17 -53.68 14.24
N ALA A 119 4.91 -52.82 15.22
CA ALA A 119 4.56 -53.25 16.57
C ALA A 119 3.25 -54.08 16.60
N GLU A 120 2.26 -53.73 15.79
CA GLU A 120 1.02 -54.52 15.66
C GLU A 120 1.27 -55.87 14.97
N ALA A 121 2.16 -55.93 13.96
CA ALA A 121 2.56 -57.17 13.31
C ALA A 121 3.32 -58.09 14.28
N GLU A 122 4.22 -57.55 15.11
CA GLU A 122 4.92 -58.30 16.15
C GLU A 122 3.97 -58.83 17.22
N LYS A 123 3.01 -58.02 17.70
CA LYS A 123 1.99 -58.49 18.64
C LYS A 123 1.16 -59.63 18.06
N LYS A 124 0.75 -59.52 16.79
CA LYS A 124 0.00 -60.58 16.09
C LYS A 124 0.82 -61.86 15.93
N SER A 125 2.11 -61.74 15.57
CA SER A 125 2.99 -62.90 15.43
C SER A 125 3.24 -63.59 16.77
N HIS A 126 3.48 -62.82 17.84
CA HIS A 126 3.62 -63.35 19.20
C HIS A 126 2.34 -64.07 19.66
N TRP A 127 1.17 -63.45 19.47
CA TRP A 127 -0.13 -64.03 19.85
C TRP A 127 -0.42 -65.34 19.09
N THR A 128 -0.15 -65.39 17.78
CA THR A 128 -0.36 -66.59 16.96
C THR A 128 0.59 -67.72 17.36
N GLU A 129 1.86 -67.42 17.65
CA GLU A 129 2.84 -68.40 18.12
C GLU A 129 2.48 -68.96 19.51
N GLU A 130 2.03 -68.10 20.43
CA GLU A 130 1.59 -68.52 21.77
C GLU A 130 0.36 -69.42 21.69
N ASN A 131 -0.63 -69.08 20.86
CA ASN A 131 -1.80 -69.92 20.64
C ASN A 131 -1.45 -71.25 19.97
N ARG A 132 -0.52 -71.25 19.01
CA ARG A 132 0.01 -72.47 18.39
C ARG A 132 0.65 -73.38 19.44
N ARG A 133 1.45 -72.81 20.35
CA ARG A 133 2.07 -73.55 21.47
C ARG A 133 1.04 -74.13 22.44
N LYS A 134 0.04 -73.34 22.84
CA LYS A 134 -1.05 -73.79 23.72
C LYS A 134 -1.89 -74.91 23.09
N SER A 135 -2.21 -74.79 21.80
CA SER A 135 -2.92 -75.82 21.04
C SER A 135 -2.14 -77.14 20.98
N LYS A 136 -0.84 -77.10 20.64
CA LYS A 136 0.01 -78.30 20.67
C LYS A 136 0.07 -78.95 22.06
N LYS A 137 0.11 -78.16 23.13
CA LYS A 137 0.12 -78.68 24.50
C LYS A 137 -1.21 -79.34 24.88
N SER A 138 -2.36 -78.85 24.41
CA SER A 138 -3.66 -79.48 24.71
C SER A 138 -3.87 -80.81 23.98
N VAL A 139 -3.25 -80.99 22.80
CA VAL A 139 -3.29 -82.25 22.03
C VAL A 139 -2.55 -83.39 22.76
N TYR A 140 -1.50 -83.09 23.54
CA TYR A 140 -0.75 -84.09 24.31
C TYR A 140 -1.33 -84.41 25.69
N VAL A 141 -2.40 -83.73 26.13
CA VAL A 141 -3.04 -83.93 27.45
C VAL A 141 -4.45 -84.53 27.27
N ARG A 142 -4.60 -85.55 26.43
CA ARG A 142 -5.73 -86.49 26.55
C ARG A 142 -5.28 -87.68 27.40
N PRO A 143 -5.73 -87.80 28.67
CA PRO A 143 -5.43 -88.98 29.46
C PRO A 143 -6.11 -90.20 28.82
N ALA A 144 -5.31 -91.25 28.57
CA ALA A 144 -5.82 -92.56 28.20
C ALA A 144 -6.72 -93.07 29.33
N LYS A 145 -7.98 -93.35 29.00
CA LYS A 145 -8.88 -94.17 29.80
C LYS A 145 -8.92 -95.57 29.21
#